data_AF-A0A2V4VCY8-F1
#
_entry.id   AF-A0A2V4VCY8-F1
#
_cell.length_a   1.000
_cell.length_b   1.000
_cell.length_c   1.000
_cell.angle_alpha   90.00
_cell.angle_beta   90.00
_cell.angle_gamma   90.00
#
_symmetry.space_group_name_H-M   'P 1'
#
loop_
_entity.id
_entity.type
_entity.pdbx_description
1 polymer ?
#
loop_
_entity_poly.entity_id
_entity_poly.type
_entity_poly.pdbx_seq_one_letter_code
_entity_poly.pdbx_strand_id
1 'polypeptide(L)'
;MLMDRATCINQLGNLTKNTLSSLYNLDFEQLEAFIEERQVVVDQLLQHFSDTQASEREKEVIQRLVEQDSEILARMNTLRLEAQDWLHKRGQAKVQRNAYEAGYTPDSFLMDKRK
;
A
#
# COMPACT_ATOMS: atom_id res chain seq x y z
N MET A 1 -20.67 15.64 13.12
CA MET A 1 -21.46 16.67 12.41
C MET A 1 -21.24 16.39 10.93
N LEU A 2 -22.30 16.25 10.13
CA LEU A 2 -22.19 15.93 8.72
C LEU A 2 -21.64 17.17 7.98
N MET A 3 -20.48 17.06 7.36
CA MET A 3 -19.87 18.17 6.62
C MET A 3 -20.67 18.46 5.35
N ASP A 4 -20.67 19.70 4.87
CA ASP A 4 -21.28 20.03 3.57
C ASP A 4 -20.41 19.56 2.40
N ARG A 5 -20.99 19.47 1.20
CA ARG A 5 -20.33 18.98 -0.03
C ARG A 5 -19.04 19.74 -0.35
N ALA A 6 -19.03 21.07 -0.21
CA ALA A 6 -17.87 21.88 -0.55
C ALA A 6 -16.73 21.64 0.45
N THR A 7 -17.06 21.51 1.73
CA THR A 7 -16.09 21.13 2.77
C THR A 7 -15.50 19.74 2.51
N CYS A 8 -16.32 18.73 2.16
CA CYS A 8 -15.83 17.40 1.82
C CYS A 8 -14.86 17.43 0.63
N ILE A 9 -15.22 18.10 -0.47
CA ILE A 9 -14.37 18.20 -1.66
C ILE A 9 -13.05 18.93 -1.35
N ASN A 10 -13.09 20.01 -0.57
CA ASN A 10 -11.88 20.71 -0.13
C ASN A 10 -11.00 19.85 0.78
N GLN A 11 -11.60 19.08 1.69
CA GLN A 11 -10.86 18.19 2.57
C GLN A 11 -10.18 17.06 1.79
N LEU A 12 -10.86 16.44 0.82
CA LEU A 12 -10.25 15.47 -0.10
C LEU A 12 -9.06 16.09 -0.82
N GLY A 13 -9.20 17.30 -1.35
CA GLY A 13 -8.09 18.01 -2.00
C GLY A 13 -6.92 18.31 -1.08
N ASN A 14 -7.17 18.64 0.18
CA ASN A 14 -6.09 18.87 1.16
C ASN A 14 -5.39 17.57 1.54
N LEU A 15 -6.15 16.49 1.77
CA LEU A 15 -5.59 15.16 2.05
C LEU A 15 -4.69 14.70 0.88
N THR A 16 -5.19 14.72 -0.35
CA THR A 16 -4.42 14.34 -1.53
C THR A 16 -3.16 15.19 -1.67
N LYS A 17 -3.23 16.52 -1.53
CA LYS A 17 -2.05 17.40 -1.62
C LYS A 17 -1.02 17.14 -0.53
N ASN A 18 -1.46 16.95 0.71
CA ASN A 18 -0.55 16.69 1.83
C ASN A 18 0.19 15.36 1.64
N THR A 19 -0.54 14.32 1.22
CA THR A 19 0.04 13.01 0.91
C THR A 19 1.01 13.10 -0.26
N LEU A 20 0.64 13.78 -1.36
CA LEU A 20 1.54 13.98 -2.51
C LEU A 20 2.84 14.71 -2.12
N SER A 21 2.75 15.73 -1.28
CA SER A 21 3.92 16.51 -0.85
C SER A 21 4.96 15.70 -0.05
N SER A 22 4.53 14.60 0.55
CA SER A 22 5.36 13.73 1.40
C SER A 22 5.45 12.29 0.88
N LEU A 23 4.91 12.01 -0.31
CA LEU A 23 4.60 10.66 -0.82
C LEU A 23 5.74 9.65 -0.72
N TYR A 24 6.96 10.08 -1.02
CA TYR A 24 8.14 9.20 -1.02
C TYR A 24 8.71 8.94 0.36
N ASN A 25 8.33 9.75 1.36
CA ASN A 25 8.72 9.58 2.76
C ASN A 25 7.68 8.79 3.57
N LEU A 26 6.50 8.52 2.99
CA LEU A 26 5.45 7.76 3.65
C LEU A 26 5.73 6.27 3.57
N ASP A 27 5.51 5.59 4.68
CA ASP A 27 5.49 4.13 4.76
C ASP A 27 4.09 3.57 4.47
N PHE A 28 3.98 2.24 4.57
CA PHE A 28 2.73 1.54 4.29
C PHE A 28 1.62 1.89 5.29
N GLU A 29 1.92 1.99 6.58
CA GLU A 29 0.93 2.27 7.63
C GLU A 29 0.38 3.69 7.47
N GLN A 30 1.24 4.65 7.12
CA GLN A 30 0.82 6.03 6.86
C GLN A 30 -0.04 6.16 5.60
N LEU A 31 0.28 5.39 4.55
CA LEU A 31 -0.56 5.34 3.34
C LEU A 31 -1.90 4.65 3.61
N GLU A 32 -1.94 3.63 4.46
CA GLU A 32 -3.17 2.97 4.89
C GLU A 32 -4.06 3.95 5.68
N ALA A 33 -3.50 4.64 6.68
CA ALA A 33 -4.22 5.66 7.44
C ALA A 33 -4.78 6.77 6.54
N PHE A 34 -4.02 7.21 5.53
CA PHE A 34 -4.51 8.15 4.52
C PHE A 34 -5.75 7.63 3.78
N ILE A 35 -5.76 6.37 3.38
CA ILE A 35 -6.91 5.76 2.69
C ILE A 35 -8.12 5.70 3.61
N GLU A 36 -7.94 5.33 4.88
CA GLU A 36 -9.02 5.31 5.88
C GLU A 36 -9.62 6.71 6.09
N GLU A 37 -8.78 7.72 6.30
CA GLU A 37 -9.22 9.12 6.44
C GLU A 37 -9.97 9.60 5.19
N ARG A 38 -9.43 9.30 4.00
CA ARG A 38 -10.07 9.63 2.73
C ARG A 38 -11.43 8.95 2.58
N GLN A 39 -11.55 7.69 2.98
CA GLN A 39 -12.80 6.92 2.87
C GLN A 39 -13.93 7.56 3.67
N VAL A 40 -13.65 8.00 4.89
CA VAL A 40 -14.64 8.69 5.75
C VAL A 40 -15.23 9.93 5.06
N VAL A 41 -14.40 10.69 4.35
CA VAL A 41 -14.84 11.90 3.63
C VAL A 41 -15.62 11.55 2.37
N VAL A 42 -15.18 10.51 1.64
CA VAL A 42 -15.90 10.00 0.46
C VAL A 42 -17.28 9.49 0.85
N ASP A 43 -17.41 8.73 1.94
CA ASP A 43 -18.70 8.19 2.39
C ASP A 43 -19.69 9.31 2.73
N GLN A 44 -19.22 10.38 3.39
CA GLN A 44 -20.04 11.57 3.64
C GLN A 44 -20.46 12.25 2.33
N LEU A 45 -19.55 12.36 1.35
CA LEU A 45 -19.84 12.96 0.06
C LEU A 45 -20.85 12.12 -0.76
N LEU A 46 -20.76 10.79 -0.69
CA LEU A 46 -21.70 9.86 -1.33
C LEU A 46 -23.11 9.98 -0.73
N GLN A 47 -23.24 10.21 0.57
CA GLN A 47 -24.54 10.48 1.20
C GLN A 47 -25.20 11.73 0.58
N HIS A 48 -24.44 12.81 0.37
CA HIS A 48 -24.97 14.02 -0.29
C HIS A 48 -25.40 13.79 -1.73
N PHE A 49 -24.67 12.96 -2.47
CA PHE A 49 -25.01 12.65 -3.86
C PHE A 49 -26.14 11.63 -4.01
N SER A 50 -26.52 10.95 -2.93
CA SER A 50 -27.67 10.04 -2.92
C SER A 50 -28.99 10.80 -3.06
N ASP A 51 -29.06 12.01 -2.51
CA ASP A 51 -30.27 12.85 -2.56
C ASP A 51 -30.24 13.85 -3.73
N THR A 52 -29.07 14.34 -4.12
CA THR A 52 -28.94 15.38 -5.15
C THR A 52 -27.70 15.17 -6.01
N GLN A 53 -27.89 15.08 -7.33
CA GLN A 53 -26.80 14.85 -8.27
C GLN A 53 -25.67 15.91 -8.15
N ALA A 54 -24.44 15.49 -8.45
CA ALA A 54 -23.30 16.39 -8.59
C ALA A 54 -23.54 17.41 -9.71
N SER A 55 -23.27 18.68 -9.43
CA SER A 55 -23.17 19.73 -10.45
C SER A 55 -21.96 19.49 -11.35
N GLU A 56 -21.96 20.07 -12.54
CA GLU A 56 -20.85 19.89 -13.49
C GLU A 56 -19.52 20.36 -12.91
N ARG A 57 -19.53 21.50 -12.21
CA ARG A 57 -18.35 22.03 -11.50
C ARG A 57 -17.82 21.05 -10.44
N GLU A 58 -18.70 20.38 -9.70
CA GLU A 58 -18.26 19.39 -8.70
C GLU A 58 -17.65 18.17 -9.37
N LYS A 59 -18.23 17.69 -10.48
CA LYS A 59 -17.65 16.58 -11.25
C LYS A 59 -16.25 16.92 -11.76
N GLU A 60 -16.06 18.11 -12.33
CA GLU A 60 -14.75 18.58 -12.81
C GLU A 60 -13.70 18.65 -11.69
N VAL A 61 -14.10 19.06 -10.48
CA VAL A 61 -13.18 19.11 -9.34
C VAL A 61 -12.85 17.69 -8.86
N ILE A 62 -13.86 16.83 -8.73
CA ILE A 62 -13.68 15.42 -8.31
C ILE A 62 -12.80 14.67 -9.32
N GLN A 63 -13.01 14.89 -10.62
CA GLN A 63 -12.20 14.26 -11.66
C GLN A 63 -10.72 14.62 -11.51
N ARG A 64 -10.40 15.91 -11.30
CA ARG A 64 -9.01 16.34 -11.07
C ARG A 64 -8.39 15.72 -9.82
N LEU A 65 -9.18 15.49 -8.76
CA LEU A 65 -8.70 14.78 -7.57
C LEU A 65 -8.36 13.33 -7.89
N VAL A 66 -9.23 12.63 -8.62
CA VAL A 66 -8.99 11.24 -9.03
C VAL A 66 -7.75 11.11 -9.92
N GLU A 67 -7.51 12.06 -10.82
CA GLU A 67 -6.31 12.09 -11.65
C GLU A 67 -5.02 12.22 -10.81
N GLN A 68 -5.04 13.04 -9.75
CA GLN A 68 -3.93 13.21 -8.81
C GLN A 68 -3.66 11.96 -7.96
N ASP A 69 -4.70 11.20 -7.62
CA ASP A 69 -4.58 9.99 -6.80
C ASP A 69 -3.79 8.87 -7.52
N SER A 70 -3.61 8.95 -8.84
CA SER A 70 -2.87 7.96 -9.63
C SER A 70 -1.40 7.80 -9.19
N GLU A 71 -0.75 8.88 -8.80
CA GLU A 71 0.64 8.85 -8.28
C GLU A 71 0.72 8.14 -6.94
N ILE A 72 -0.26 8.37 -6.06
CA ILE A 72 -0.35 7.72 -4.75
C ILE A 72 -0.53 6.20 -4.93
N LEU A 73 -1.42 5.79 -5.83
CA LEU A 73 -1.64 4.38 -6.17
C LEU A 73 -0.38 3.72 -6.75
N ALA A 74 0.40 4.43 -7.56
CA ALA A 74 1.66 3.93 -8.09
C ALA A 74 2.69 3.69 -6.97
N ARG A 75 2.77 4.61 -6.00
CA ARG A 75 3.66 4.45 -4.83
C ARG A 75 3.26 3.26 -3.97
N MET A 76 1.97 3.10 -3.65
CA MET A 76 1.47 1.95 -2.89
C MET A 76 1.82 0.61 -3.58
N ASN A 77 1.65 0.55 -4.91
CA ASN A 77 2.02 -0.64 -5.67
C ASN A 77 3.53 -0.91 -5.64
N THR A 78 4.35 0.13 -5.67
CA THR A 78 5.81 0.00 -5.56
C THR A 78 6.19 -0.63 -4.22
N LEU A 79 5.67 -0.11 -3.11
CA LEU A 79 5.91 -0.66 -1.77
C LEU A 79 5.45 -2.12 -1.65
N ARG A 80 4.28 -2.45 -2.24
CA ARG A 80 3.77 -3.83 -2.29
C ARG A 80 4.71 -4.77 -3.03
N LEU A 81 5.25 -4.33 -4.18
CA LEU A 81 6.20 -5.12 -4.98
C LEU A 81 7.55 -5.28 -4.28
N GLU A 82 8.04 -4.23 -3.62
CA GLU A 82 9.27 -4.29 -2.81
C GLU A 82 9.11 -5.34 -1.69
N ALA A 83 8.02 -5.29 -0.93
CA ALA A 83 7.74 -6.26 0.13
C ALA A 83 7.67 -7.71 -0.41
N GLN A 84 7.07 -7.91 -1.59
CA GLN A 84 7.02 -9.21 -2.25
C GLN A 84 8.42 -9.71 -2.65
N ASP A 85 9.26 -8.85 -3.22
CA ASP A 85 10.64 -9.19 -3.60
C ASP A 85 11.50 -9.55 -2.37
N TRP A 86 11.37 -8.79 -1.28
CA TRP A 86 12.03 -9.10 0.00
C TRP A 86 11.67 -10.48 0.53
N LEU A 87 10.38 -10.85 0.50
CA LEU A 87 9.91 -12.18 0.91
C LEU A 87 10.49 -13.28 0.00
N HIS A 88 10.54 -13.04 -1.31
CA HIS A 88 11.08 -13.99 -2.28
C HIS A 88 12.58 -14.23 -2.07
N LYS A 89 13.38 -13.17 -1.94
CA LYS A 89 14.82 -13.24 -1.65
C LYS A 89 15.11 -13.97 -0.34
N ARG A 90 14.31 -13.73 0.71
CA ARG A 90 14.42 -14.46 1.98
C ARG A 90 14.13 -15.96 1.81
N GLY A 91 13.12 -16.31 1.01
CA GLY A 91 12.83 -17.69 0.65
C GLY A 91 14.00 -18.37 -0.05
N GLN A 92 14.58 -17.72 -1.06
CA GLN A 92 15.74 -18.24 -1.79
C GLN A 92 16.99 -18.39 -0.88
N ALA A 93 17.27 -17.43 -0.01
CA ALA A 93 18.39 -17.52 0.94
C ALA A 93 18.25 -18.72 1.89
N LYS A 94 17.01 -19.05 2.30
CA LYS A 94 16.73 -20.24 3.12
C LYS A 94 16.94 -21.54 2.33
N VAL A 95 16.55 -21.57 1.05
CA VAL A 95 16.79 -22.71 0.15
C VAL A 95 18.29 -22.92 -0.10
N GLN A 96 19.05 -21.85 -0.32
CA GLN A 96 20.50 -21.92 -0.51
C GLN A 96 21.22 -22.38 0.77
N ARG A 97 20.82 -21.91 1.96
CA ARG A 97 21.34 -22.42 3.24
C ARG A 97 21.07 -23.92 3.42
N ASN A 98 19.84 -24.36 3.16
CA ASN A 98 19.48 -25.77 3.25
C ASN A 98 20.26 -26.65 2.25
N ALA A 99 20.54 -26.16 1.03
CA ALA A 99 21.32 -26.89 0.04
C ALA A 99 22.81 -27.01 0.43
N TYR A 100 23.37 -25.99 1.08
CA TYR A 100 24.73 -26.03 1.61
C TYR A 100 24.85 -26.92 2.87
N GLU A 101 23.87 -26.89 3.77
CA GLU A 101 23.85 -27.78 4.96
C GLU A 101 23.56 -29.25 4.59
N ALA A 102 22.70 -29.52 3.60
CA ALA A 102 22.45 -30.87 3.10
C ALA A 102 23.62 -31.48 2.30
N GLY A 103 24.59 -30.65 1.88
CA GLY A 103 25.86 -31.12 1.30
C GLY A 103 26.95 -31.43 2.34
N TYR A 104 26.69 -31.12 3.62
CA TYR A 104 27.59 -31.41 4.75
C TYR A 104 27.00 -32.49 5.66
N THR A 105 26.44 -33.54 5.07
CA THR A 105 26.51 -34.86 5.70
C THR A 105 27.80 -35.50 5.21
N PRO A 106 28.87 -35.58 6.02
CA PRO A 106 29.96 -36.48 5.71
C PRO A 106 29.36 -37.87 5.80
N ASP A 107 29.19 -38.46 4.63
CA ASP A 107 29.09 -39.89 4.41
C ASP A 107 30.40 -40.53 4.93
N SER A 108 30.57 -40.56 6.25
CA SER A 108 31.66 -41.30 6.90
C SER A 108 31.13 -42.70 7.21
N PHE A 109 30.95 -43.48 6.15
CA PHE A 109 30.86 -44.93 6.20
C PHE A 109 32.17 -45.53 6.74
N LEU A 110 32.05 -46.53 7.65
CA LEU A 110 33.06 -47.54 8.06
C LEU A 110 34.34 -46.98 8.70
N MET A 111 34.97 -47.51 9.75
CA MET A 111 35.11 -48.84 10.36
C MET A 111 35.86 -48.56 11.69
N ASP A 112 35.67 -49.29 12.78
CA ASP A 112 36.47 -50.48 13.06
C ASP A 112 35.79 -51.39 14.08
N LYS A 113 35.93 -52.69 13.85
CA LYS A 113 35.48 -53.77 14.74
C LYS A 113 36.53 -54.01 15.82
N ARG A 114 36.02 -54.53 16.96
CA ARG A 114 36.71 -55.25 18.06
C ARG A 114 37.07 -54.33 19.24
N LYS A 115 36.92 -54.76 20.49
CA LYS A 115 36.88 -56.11 21.07
C LYS A 115 36.13 -56.09 22.39
#